data_AF-A0A1R0UPK1-F1
#
_entry.id   AF-A0A1R0UPK1-F1
#
_cell.length_a   1.000
_cell.length_b   1.000
_cell.length_c   1.000
_cell.angle_alpha   90.00
_cell.angle_beta   90.00
_cell.angle_gamma   90.00
#
_symmetry.space_group_name_H-M   'P 1'
#
loop_
_entity.id
_entity.type
_entity.pdbx_description
1 polymer ?
#
loop_
_entity_poly.entity_id
_entity_poly.type
_entity_poly.pdbx_seq_one_letter_code
_entity_poly.pdbx_strand_id
1 'polypeptide(L)' 'MDEIRCRSGRHVIKSSQDRRPNGGCIRCQRENQRRYSQRIRDKAKMADQLAEIFARPTLAELSARLLTAVEPTP' A
#
# COMPACT_ATOMS: atom_id res chain seq x y z
N MET A 1 -30.81 23.67 16.38
CA MET A 1 -30.13 23.97 15.10
C MET A 1 -29.61 22.66 14.55
N ASP A 2 -30.09 22.23 13.40
CA ASP A 2 -29.68 20.94 12.82
C ASP A 2 -28.30 21.09 12.16
N GLU A 3 -27.34 20.23 12.57
CA GLU A 3 -26.01 20.20 11.97
C GLU A 3 -26.08 19.62 10.55
N ILE A 4 -25.70 20.41 9.55
CA ILE A 4 -25.57 19.91 8.18
C ILE A 4 -24.35 18.98 8.11
N ARG A 5 -24.58 17.71 7.82
CA ARG A 5 -23.51 16.71 7.64
C ARG A 5 -23.24 16.42 6.17
N CYS A 6 -22.04 15.95 5.88
CA CYS A 6 -21.69 15.45 4.56
C CYS A 6 -22.50 14.18 4.22
N ARG A 7 -22.51 13.78 2.93
CA ARG A 7 -23.23 12.59 2.47
C ARG A 7 -22.88 11.30 3.21
N SER A 8 -21.65 11.18 3.73
CA SER A 8 -21.23 10.01 4.51
C SER A 8 -21.62 10.09 5.99
N GLY A 9 -22.22 11.19 6.45
CA GLY A 9 -22.59 11.42 7.85
C GLY A 9 -21.42 11.68 8.81
N ARG A 10 -20.17 11.53 8.35
CA ARG A 10 -18.95 11.53 9.18
C ARG A 10 -18.35 12.91 9.45
N HIS A 11 -18.68 13.92 8.64
CA HIS A 11 -18.12 15.26 8.75
C HIS A 11 -19.23 16.31 8.80
N VAL A 12 -19.16 17.22 9.76
CA VAL A 12 -20.03 18.39 9.86
C VAL A 12 -19.57 19.47 8.89
N ILE A 13 -20.48 19.99 8.07
CA ILE A 13 -20.25 21.06 7.09
C ILE A 13 -20.63 22.38 7.75
N LYS A 14 -19.63 23.24 8.01
CA LYS A 14 -19.84 24.54 8.67
C LYS A 14 -20.00 25.68 7.67
N SER A 15 -19.41 25.55 6.47
CA SER A 15 -19.48 26.57 5.44
C SER A 15 -19.43 25.95 4.03
N SER A 16 -19.66 26.79 3.01
CA SER A 16 -19.46 26.41 1.60
C SER A 16 -18.01 25.98 1.30
N GLN A 17 -17.03 26.44 2.08
CA GLN A 17 -15.62 26.05 1.93
C GLN A 17 -15.36 24.59 2.32
N ASP A 18 -16.23 23.96 3.12
CA ASP A 18 -16.14 22.52 3.43
C ASP A 18 -16.61 21.64 2.26
N ARG A 19 -17.21 22.26 1.24
CA ARG A 19 -17.70 21.63 0.01
C ARG A 19 -16.81 21.97 -1.17
N ARG A 20 -16.67 21.01 -2.07
CA ARG A 20 -16.04 21.18 -3.38
C ARG A 20 -17.05 21.74 -4.38
N PRO A 21 -16.59 22.25 -5.54
CA PRO A 21 -17.48 22.65 -6.63
C PRO A 21 -18.42 21.54 -7.10
N ASN A 22 -17.99 20.27 -6.99
CA ASN A 22 -18.80 19.10 -7.35
C ASN A 22 -19.76 18.64 -6.23
N GLY A 23 -19.94 19.44 -5.16
CA GLY A 23 -20.81 19.12 -4.02
C GLY A 23 -20.23 18.09 -3.03
N GLY A 24 -19.03 17.55 -3.28
CA GLY A 24 -18.36 16.62 -2.37
C GLY A 24 -17.79 17.30 -1.13
N CYS A 25 -17.72 16.57 -0.01
CA CYS A 25 -17.06 17.06 1.20
C CYS A 25 -15.53 16.96 1.07
N ILE A 26 -14.82 18.05 1.33
CA ILE A 26 -13.34 18.10 1.24
C ILE A 26 -12.69 17.11 2.20
N ARG A 27 -13.21 16.97 3.42
CA ARG A 27 -12.66 16.03 4.42
C ARG A 27 -12.81 14.58 3.98
N CYS A 28 -13.97 14.20 3.43
CA CYS A 28 -14.16 12.88 2.83
C CYS A 28 -13.15 12.62 1.71
N GLN A 29 -12.90 13.61 0.85
CA GLN A 29 -11.95 13.47 -0.24
C GLN A 29 -10.51 13.26 0.28
N ARG A 30 -10.06 14.08 1.24
CA ARG A 30 -8.73 13.96 1.85
C ARG A 30 -8.55 12.59 2.50
N GLU A 31 -9.56 12.10 3.19
CA GLU A 31 -9.53 10.78 3.80
C GLU A 31 -9.43 9.67 2.75
N ASN A 32 -10.21 9.77 1.67
CA ASN A 32 -10.14 8.82 0.57
C ASN A 32 -8.77 8.83 -0.12
N GLN A 33 -8.19 10.02 -0.30
CA GLN A 33 -6.84 10.17 -0.87
C GLN A 33 -5.79 9.52 0.02
N ARG A 34 -5.86 9.71 1.34
CA ARG A 34 -4.97 9.03 2.30
C ARG A 34 -5.09 7.51 2.23
N ARG A 35 -6.32 6.98 2.21
CA ARG A 35 -6.58 5.54 2.07
C ARG A 35 -6.07 5.00 0.74
N TYR A 36 -6.22 5.75 -0.33
CA TYR A 36 -5.68 5.39 -1.64
C TYR A 36 -4.15 5.31 -1.62
N SER A 37 -3.47 6.36 -1.13
CA SER A 37 -2.01 6.37 -1.00
C SER A 37 -1.51 5.24 -0.09
N GLN A 38 -2.26 4.89 0.96
CA GLN A 38 -1.93 3.75 1.81
C GLN A 38 -1.97 2.43 1.03
N ARG A 39 -3.04 2.17 0.27
CA ARG A 39 -3.15 0.96 -0.56
C ARG A 39 -2.01 0.84 -1.58
N ILE A 40 -1.53 1.95 -2.14
CA ILE A 40 -0.38 1.94 -3.04
C ILE A 40 0.90 1.51 -2.30
N ARG A 41 1.15 2.06 -1.11
CA ARG A 41 2.30 1.69 -0.29
C ARG A 41 2.24 0.23 0.17
N ASP A 42 1.07 -0.24 0.56
CA ASP A 42 0.89 -1.63 1.00
C ASP A 42 1.14 -2.60 -0.17
N LYS A 43 0.66 -2.27 -1.38
CA LYS A 43 0.96 -3.05 -2.59
C LYS A 43 2.44 -3.10 -2.91
N ALA A 44 3.16 -1.98 -2.79
CA ALA A 44 4.61 -1.94 -3.00
C ALA A 44 5.34 -2.86 -2.00
N LYS A 45 5.00 -2.76 -0.71
CA LYS A 45 5.58 -3.65 0.32
C LYS A 45 5.32 -5.13 0.05
N MET A 46 4.12 -5.47 -0.41
CA MET A 46 3.80 -6.86 -0.77
C MET A 46 4.63 -7.32 -1.97
N ALA A 47 4.85 -6.45 -2.96
CA ALA A 47 5.70 -6.76 -4.10
C ALA A 47 7.16 -6.99 -3.67
N ASP A 48 7.69 -6.16 -2.77
CA ASP A 48 9.05 -6.32 -2.22
C ASP A 48 9.18 -7.63 -1.44
N GLN A 49 8.20 -7.96 -0.60
CA GLN A 49 8.16 -9.23 0.14
C GLN A 49 8.11 -10.45 -0.79
N LEU A 50 7.33 -10.37 -1.87
CA LEU A 50 7.31 -11.42 -2.88
C LEU A 50 8.67 -11.52 -3.58
N ALA A 51 9.29 -10.40 -3.94
CA ALA A 51 10.61 -10.39 -4.56
C ALA A 51 11.67 -11.04 -3.66
N GLU A 52 11.64 -10.80 -2.35
CA GLU A 52 12.53 -11.47 -1.39
C GLU A 52 12.30 -12.99 -1.33
N ILE A 53 11.04 -13.44 -1.40
CA ILE A 53 10.72 -14.88 -1.44
C ILE A 53 11.24 -15.51 -2.73
N PHE A 54 11.04 -14.87 -3.88
CA PHE A 54 11.50 -15.38 -5.17
C PHE A 54 13.01 -15.27 -5.37
N ALA A 55 13.68 -14.32 -4.70
CA ALA A 55 15.13 -14.15 -4.76
C ALA A 55 15.89 -15.12 -3.83
N ARG A 56 15.19 -15.81 -2.91
CA ARG A 56 15.82 -16.81 -2.05
C ARG A 56 16.19 -18.05 -2.87
N PRO A 57 17.47 -18.44 -2.91
CA PRO A 57 17.87 -19.67 -3.58
C PRO A 57 17.22 -20.86 -2.88
N THR A 58 16.72 -21.79 -3.68
CA THR A 58 16.15 -23.05 -3.21
C THR A 58 17.24 -23.95 -2.61
N LEU A 59 16.84 -24.91 -1.77
CA LEU A 59 17.76 -25.92 -1.23
C LEU A 59 18.48 -26.71 -2.33
N ALA A 60 17.81 -26.96 -3.45
CA ALA A 60 18.40 -27.62 -4.62
C ALA A 60 19.51 -26.77 -5.25
N GLU A 61 19.29 -25.47 -5.43
CA GLU A 61 20.29 -24.54 -5.96
C GLU A 61 21.47 -24.36 -4.98
N LEU A 62 21.22 -24.32 -3.67
CA LEU A 62 22.26 -24.27 -2.65
C LEU A 62 23.10 -25.56 -2.65
N SER A 63 22.47 -26.72 -2.75
CA SER A 63 23.17 -28.02 -2.83
C SER A 63 24.02 -28.12 -4.10
N ALA A 64 23.50 -27.67 -5.24
CA ALA A 64 24.25 -27.67 -6.50
C ALA A 64 25.50 -26.79 -6.41
N ARG A 65 25.39 -25.58 -5.82
CA ARG A 65 26.54 -24.69 -5.60
C ARG A 65 27.60 -25.28 -4.68
N LEU A 66 27.17 -25.99 -3.63
CA LEU A 66 28.09 -26.67 -2.72
C LEU A 66 28.84 -27.81 -3.41
N LEU A 67 28.16 -28.57 -4.27
CA LEU A 67 28.80 -29.67 -5.02
C LEU A 67 29.82 -29.16 -6.04
N THR A 68 29.57 -28.03 -6.70
CA THR A 68 30.53 -27.41 -7.62
C THR A 68 31.70 -26.69 -6.92
N ALA A 69 31.54 -26.32 -5.65
CA ALA A 69 32.61 -25.68 -4.88
C ALA A 69 33.65 -26.67 -4.35
N VAL A 70 33.38 -27.97 -4.44
CA VAL A 70 34.31 -29.05 -4.09
C VAL A 70 34.93 -29.57 -5.39
N GLU A 71 35.69 -28.74 -6.09
CA GLU A 71 36.64 -29.27 -7.09
C GLU A 71 37.86 -29.84 -6.34
N PRO A 72 38.31 -31.06 -6.66
CA PRO A 72 39.55 -31.58 -6.11
C PRO A 72 40.71 -30.77 -6.68
N THR A 73 41.45 -30.06 -5.81
CA THR A 73 42.76 -29.52 -6.16
C THR A 73 43.67 -30.66 -6.67
N PRO A 74 44.27 -30.52 -7.87
CA PRO A 74 45.16 -31.54 -8.44
C PRO A 74 46.46 -31.70 -7.66
#